data_AF-A0A953TLL6-F1
#
_entry.id   AF-A0A953TLL6-F1
#
_cell.length_a   1.000
_cell.length_b   1.000
_cell.length_c   1.000
_cell.angle_alpha   90.00
_cell.angle_beta   90.00
_cell.angle_gamma   90.00
#
_symmetry.space_group_name_H-M   'P 1'
#
loop_
_entity.id
_entity.type
_entity.pdbx_description
1 polymer ?
#
loop_
_entity_poly.entity_id
_entity_poly.type
_entity_poly.pdbx_seq_one_letter_code
_entity_poly.pdbx_strand_id
1 'polypeptide(L)'
;RESDMPLLRTPAKLLRNATIQVRVEEDVNFKLRKYAEFIDGSPAYVVAEALKLLFTKDDEFLSWLIQHSDKPSSLLEEKAHGAKRPGGHEPDKLF
;
A
#
# COMPACT_ATOMS: atom_id res chain seq x y z
N ARG A 1 13.24 -22.08 -35.01
CA ARG A 1 13.12 -22.52 -33.61
C ARG A 1 13.39 -21.28 -32.76
N GLU A 2 12.30 -20.69 -32.30
CA GLU A 2 12.26 -19.38 -31.66
C GLU A 2 12.90 -19.40 -30.26
N SER A 3 13.45 -18.24 -29.94
CA SER A 3 14.30 -17.93 -28.80
C SER A 3 13.63 -18.20 -27.45
N ASP A 4 14.31 -18.97 -26.62
CA ASP A 4 14.06 -19.09 -25.19
C ASP A 4 14.43 -17.76 -24.53
N MET A 5 13.43 -16.94 -24.19
CA MET A 5 13.65 -15.73 -23.40
C MET A 5 13.40 -16.06 -21.92
N PRO A 6 14.36 -15.81 -21.02
CA PRO A 6 14.18 -16.03 -19.60
C PRO A 6 13.15 -15.03 -19.04
N LEU A 7 12.09 -15.56 -18.43
CA LEU A 7 11.07 -14.76 -17.73
C LEU A 7 11.73 -14.01 -16.57
N LEU A 8 11.81 -12.68 -16.72
CA LEU A 8 12.22 -11.74 -15.69
C LEU A 8 11.33 -11.94 -14.45
N ARG A 9 11.88 -12.54 -13.39
CA ARG A 9 11.15 -12.71 -12.13
C ARG A 9 10.80 -11.33 -11.59
N THR A 10 9.51 -11.08 -11.48
CA THR A 10 8.92 -9.85 -10.95
C THR A 10 9.56 -9.50 -9.59
N PRO A 11 10.04 -8.27 -9.38
CA PRO A 11 10.54 -7.87 -8.06
C PRO A 11 9.38 -8.01 -7.05
N ALA A 12 9.67 -8.71 -5.94
CA ALA A 12 8.70 -8.94 -4.87
C ALA A 12 8.04 -7.62 -4.46
N LYS A 13 6.70 -7.63 -4.45
CA LYS A 13 5.76 -6.59 -3.98
C LYS A 13 6.49 -5.46 -3.26
N LEU A 14 6.78 -4.37 -3.98
CA LEU A 14 7.36 -3.17 -3.40
C LEU A 14 6.50 -2.81 -2.18
N LEU A 15 7.07 -2.86 -0.97
CA LEU A 15 6.42 -2.27 0.19
C LEU A 15 6.04 -0.85 -0.25
N ARG A 16 4.75 -0.51 -0.26
CA ARG A 16 4.31 0.82 -0.67
C ARG A 16 4.63 1.79 0.46
N ASN A 17 5.91 2.11 0.62
CA ASN A 17 6.33 3.16 1.54
C ASN A 17 5.99 4.49 0.85
N ALA A 18 5.14 5.28 1.50
CA ALA A 18 4.95 6.67 1.11
C ALA A 18 5.90 7.54 1.94
N THR A 19 6.57 8.50 1.30
CA THR A 19 7.38 9.51 2.00
C THR A 19 6.57 10.79 2.14
N ILE A 20 6.50 11.32 3.36
CA ILE A 20 5.83 12.58 3.65
C ILE A 20 6.92 13.57 4.09
N GLN A 21 6.97 14.73 3.43
CA GLN A 21 7.82 15.84 3.83
C GLN A 21 6.95 16.89 4.53
N VAL A 22 7.25 17.20 5.79
CA VAL A 22 6.47 18.15 6.61
C VAL A 22 7.43 19.19 7.20
N ARG A 23 7.04 20.46 7.14
CA ARG A 23 7.69 21.53 7.91
C ARG A 23 7.02 21.65 9.27
N VAL A 24 7.81 21.69 10.32
CA VAL A 24 7.34 21.86 11.70
C VAL A 24 8.12 22.98 12.36
N GLU A 25 7.56 23.53 13.44
CA GLU A 25 8.26 24.50 14.27
C GLU A 25 9.51 23.90 14.91
N GLU A 26 10.48 24.77 15.22
CA GLU A 26 11.78 24.35 15.75
C GLU A 26 11.64 23.59 17.09
N ASP A 27 10.77 24.06 17.99
CA ASP A 27 10.48 23.43 19.27
C ASP A 27 9.92 22.00 19.10
N VAL A 28 9.03 21.81 18.12
CA VAL A 28 8.44 20.50 17.81
C VAL A 28 9.51 19.55 17.27
N ASN A 29 10.38 20.01 16.36
CA ASN A 29 11.49 19.22 15.86
C ASN A 29 12.50 18.86 16.97
N PHE A 30 12.78 19.79 17.89
CA PHE A 30 13.65 19.54 19.03
C PHE A 30 13.09 18.45 19.95
N LYS A 31 11.82 18.57 20.34
CA LYS A 31 11.13 17.57 21.17
C LYS A 31 11.04 16.21 20.49
N LEU A 32 10.75 16.18 19.19
CA LEU A 32 10.70 14.95 18.40
C LEU A 32 12.04 14.20 18.45
N ARG A 33 13.15 14.92 18.27
CA ARG A 33 14.50 14.32 18.33
C ARG A 33 14.81 13.78 19.72
N LYS A 34 14.53 14.57 20.77
CA LYS A 34 14.75 14.14 22.16
C LYS A 34 13.91 12.94 22.55
N TYR A 35 12.66 12.89 22.07
CA TYR A 35 11.79 11.76 22.31
C TYR A 35 12.29 10.50 21.58
N ALA A 36 12.75 10.64 20.34
CA ALA A 36 13.38 9.54 19.61
C ALA A 36 14.62 9.02 20.34
N GLU A 37 15.49 9.90 20.83
CA GLU A 37 16.65 9.53 21.67
C GLU A 37 16.21 8.77 22.94
N PHE A 38 15.15 9.24 23.62
CA PHE A 38 14.65 8.64 24.86
C PHE A 38 14.17 7.19 24.69
N ILE A 39 13.57 6.87 23.54
CA ILE A 39 13.06 5.52 23.25
C ILE A 39 14.03 4.65 22.44
N ASP A 40 15.28 5.10 22.24
CA ASP A 40 16.27 4.48 21.35
C ASP A 40 15.72 4.23 19.92
N GLY A 41 14.95 5.21 19.43
CA GLY A 41 14.24 5.14 18.17
C GLY A 41 14.69 6.18 17.15
N SER A 42 13.97 6.26 16.04
CA SER A 42 14.17 7.30 15.01
C SER A 42 13.04 8.33 15.03
N PRO A 43 13.30 9.60 14.67
CA PRO A 43 12.25 10.60 14.51
C PRO A 43 11.13 10.15 13.56
N ALA A 44 11.48 9.45 12.47
CA ALA A 44 10.53 8.91 11.53
C ALA A 44 9.61 7.85 12.15
N TYR A 45 10.16 6.98 12.99
CA TYR A 45 9.39 5.99 13.73
C TYR A 45 8.39 6.65 14.69
N VAL A 46 8.83 7.66 15.44
CA VAL A 46 7.96 8.40 16.37
C VAL A 46 6.80 9.06 15.61
N VAL A 47 7.07 9.70 14.47
CA VAL A 47 6.03 10.30 13.63
C VAL A 47 5.05 9.24 13.13
N ALA A 48 5.54 8.11 12.63
CA ALA A 48 4.69 7.04 12.13
C ALA A 48 3.79 6.46 13.22
N GLU A 49 4.33 6.18 14.41
CA GLU A 49 3.56 5.67 15.55
C GLU A 49 2.57 6.70 16.08
N ALA A 50 2.95 7.98 16.17
CA ALA A 50 2.05 9.05 16.57
C ALA A 50 0.86 9.19 15.62
N LEU A 51 1.09 9.10 14.30
CA LEU A 51 0.01 9.13 13.30
C LEU A 51 -0.91 7.92 13.44
N LYS A 52 -0.37 6.71 13.62
CA LYS A 52 -1.20 5.51 13.85
C LYS A 52 -2.07 5.66 15.10
N LEU A 53 -1.49 6.17 16.19
CA LEU A 53 -2.21 6.40 17.44
C LEU A 53 -3.31 7.46 17.26
N LEU A 54 -3.04 8.53 16.53
CA LEU A 54 -4.02 9.57 16.23
C LEU A 54 -5.20 8.99 15.45
N PHE A 55 -4.95 8.29 14.34
CA PHE A 55 -6.00 7.72 13.50
C PHE A 55 -6.84 6.66 14.22
N THR A 56 -6.26 5.93 15.17
CA THR A 56 -6.97 4.89 15.92
C THR A 56 -7.85 5.48 17.02
N LYS A 57 -7.48 6.64 17.59
CA LYS A 57 -8.21 7.28 18.69
C LYS A 57 -9.31 8.22 18.23
N ASP A 58 -9.25 8.65 16.97
CA ASP A 58 -10.17 9.63 16.42
C ASP A 58 -11.40 8.94 15.80
N ASP A 59 -12.42 8.73 16.63
CA ASP A 59 -13.67 8.06 16.24
C ASP A 59 -14.43 8.82 15.15
N GLU A 60 -14.30 10.15 15.13
CA GLU A 60 -14.86 11.01 14.08
C GLU A 60 -14.15 10.76 12.76
N PHE A 61 -12.81 10.75 12.77
CA PHE A 61 -12.00 10.41 11.60
C PHE A 61 -12.30 8.99 11.10
N LEU A 62 -12.45 8.01 11.99
CA LEU A 62 -12.80 6.63 11.62
C LEU A 62 -14.19 6.56 10.98
N SER A 63 -15.17 7.24 11.57
CA SER A 63 -16.54 7.32 11.04
C SER A 63 -16.58 7.99 9.66
N TRP A 64 -15.79 9.05 9.48
CA TRP A 64 -15.58 9.72 8.20
C TRP A 64 -14.89 8.81 7.18
N LEU A 65 -13.85 8.07 7.60
CA LEU A 65 -13.11 7.16 6.74
C LEU A 65 -13.98 6.03 6.19
N ILE A 66 -14.90 5.48 7.00
CA ILE A 66 -15.86 4.45 6.57
C ILE A 66 -16.79 5.00 5.47
N GLN A 67 -17.24 6.25 5.60
CA GLN A 67 -18.10 6.90 4.61
C GLN A 67 -17.35 7.30 3.33
N HIS A 68 -16.05 7.59 3.44
CA HIS A 68 -15.18 8.01 2.35
C HIS A 68 -14.16 6.94 1.93
N SER A 69 -14.49 5.66 2.12
CA SER A 69 -13.65 4.52 1.73
C SER A 69 -13.60 4.33 0.21
N ASP A 70 -13.11 5.32 -0.54
CA ASP A 70 -12.55 5.09 -1.86
C ASP A 70 -11.18 4.44 -1.63
N LYS A 71 -11.17 3.10 -1.67
CA LYS A 71 -10.04 2.26 -1.29
C LYS A 71 -8.73 2.81 -1.88
N PRO A 72 -7.58 2.74 -1.18
CA PRO A 72 -6.30 2.69 -1.90
C PRO A 72 -6.34 1.43 -2.77
N SER A 73 -6.70 1.60 -4.04
CA SER A 73 -6.90 0.57 -5.04
C SER A 73 -5.59 -0.22 -5.17
N SER A 74 -5.46 -1.32 -4.41
CA SER A 74 -4.42 -2.33 -4.61
C SER A 74 -4.36 -3.48 -3.59
N LEU A 75 -5.15 -3.49 -2.51
CA LEU A 75 -5.07 -4.55 -1.49
C LEU A 75 -6.08 -5.70 -1.67
N LEU A 76 -6.91 -5.70 -2.72
CA LEU A 76 -8.00 -6.68 -2.91
C LEU A 76 -8.09 -7.30 -4.32
N GLU A 77 -6.97 -7.48 -5.02
CA GLU A 77 -6.94 -8.27 -6.25
C GLU A 77 -5.89 -9.39 -6.15
N GLU A 78 -6.20 -10.43 -5.37
CA GLU A 78 -5.52 -11.72 -5.50
C GLU A 78 -6.44 -12.92 -5.20
N LYS A 79 -7.75 -12.79 -5.43
CA LYS A 79 -8.65 -13.94 -5.57
C LYS A 79 -9.82 -13.62 -6.48
N ALA A 80 -9.67 -13.86 -7.79
CA ALA A 80 -10.73 -14.39 -8.68
C ALA A 80 -10.39 -14.23 -10.16
N HIS A 81 -9.30 -14.80 -10.67
CA HIS A 81 -9.18 -15.10 -12.11
C HIS A 81 -8.61 -16.49 -12.34
N GLY A 82 -9.29 -17.46 -11.71
CA GLY A 82 -9.14 -18.90 -11.98
C GLY A 82 -10.51 -19.49 -12.34
N ALA A 83 -11.15 -18.97 -13.40
CA ALA A 83 -12.35 -19.57 -13.97
C ALA A 83 -12.10 -19.86 -15.45
N LYS A 84 -11.94 -21.14 -15.76
CA LYS A 84 -11.83 -21.71 -17.11
C LYS A 84 -12.84 -21.07 -18.07
N ARG A 85 -12.36 -20.59 -19.22
CA ARG A 85 -13.22 -20.37 -20.39
C ARG A 85 -13.46 -21.72 -21.09
N PRO A 86 -14.72 -22.16 -21.30
CA PRO A 86 -14.99 -23.29 -22.19
C PRO A 86 -14.68 -22.88 -23.64
N GLY A 87 -14.00 -23.77 -24.36
CA GLY A 87 -13.58 -23.55 -25.75
C GLY A 87 -14.78 -23.32 -26.68
N GLY A 88 -14.69 -22.25 -27.48
CA GLY A 88 -15.54 -22.05 -28.64
C GLY A 88 -15.09 -22.96 -29.77
N HIS A 89 -15.90 -23.97 -30.06
CA HIS A 89 -15.82 -24.82 -31.25
C HIS A 89 -16.33 -24.00 -32.44
N GLU A 90 -15.47 -23.79 -33.44
CA GLU A 90 -15.80 -23.17 -34.73
C GLU A 90 -16.41 -24.25 -35.65
N PRO A 91 -17.65 -24.09 -36.16
CA PRO A 91 -18.14 -24.94 -37.23
C PRO A 91 -17.85 -24.31 -38.60
N ASP A 92 -17.00 -25.02 -39.36
CA ASP A 92 -17.10 -25.34 -40.78
C ASP A 92 -17.78 -24.32 -41.72
N LYS A 93 -16.97 -23.66 -42.56
CA LYS A 93 -17.43 -23.06 -43.81
C LYS A 93 -17.10 -23.99 -44.97
N LEU A 94 -18.05 -24.85 -45.33
CA LEU A 94 -18.20 -25.36 -46.69
C LEU A 94 -19.45 -24.72 -47.29
N PHE A 95 -19.29 -23.88 -48.31
CA PHE A 95 -20.08 -23.77 -49.55
C PHE A 95 -19.40 -22.77 -50.47
#